data_AF-A0A0H5CMB1-F1
#
_entry.id   AF-A0A0H5CMB1-F1
#
_cell.length_a   1.000
_cell.length_b   1.000
_cell.length_c   1.000
_cell.angle_alpha   90.00
_cell.angle_beta   90.00
_cell.angle_gamma   90.00
#
_symmetry.space_group_name_H-M   'P 1'
#
loop_
_entity.id
_entity.type
_entity.pdbx_description
1 polymer ?
#
loop_
_entity_poly.entity_id
_entity_poly.type
_entity_poly.pdbx_seq_one_letter_code
_entity_poly.pdbx_strand_id
1 'polypeptide(L)'
;MTEDNPVDIGAIAAALAAEIRRLRKDAGLSQKQLAAQVGYTRQYVSLAERVGCNLPSLELVRALDARLGAGGRLLALREQARADQRAVRHALPASAPTHLPGFASPFTIAFPPARQVEGGRFAISVPAGRFFAGSTITAASYPAVDDGRIVVRVPTGLADDPELRRPGRNLVVGSADGPAGQRLFALDNRAARVRLAKAVDGAPLLIPGAYELDDLTLGVLWAVANLDDALLDDDNALAAAEARLRGFDSSTWSTGGRDLAADLTAVSRMWLGSDFCARHILRHADALQDVPAFWTREQRGEESSTWLLFAHKYDYLARTAATFASTGATPTRTFCVPSGAVTGSLSPERILLLLAVALMESFGIEVQVCAEPEYSSVAGFALDQSRRAIVANWVGHDGVWQVDVTDDRPALREFADAREYADAHSMIAGPTPPARLRALAAYLDLDWAWLTRRCADLGDYGTVGLAQPRSRLLSTAGLDKACRFLGSLGERHGEQ
;
A
#
# COMPACT_ATOMS: atom_id res chain seq x y z
N MET A 1 6.03 -48.65 17.62
CA MET A 1 6.01 -47.57 18.63
C MET A 1 7.20 -46.68 18.33
N THR A 2 7.02 -45.77 17.40
CA THR A 2 7.96 -44.70 17.01
C THR A 2 7.05 -43.55 16.63
N GLU A 3 6.71 -42.74 17.63
CA GLU A 3 6.00 -41.48 17.44
C GLU A 3 6.94 -40.53 16.69
N ASP A 4 6.64 -40.27 15.42
CA ASP A 4 7.20 -39.15 14.68
C ASP A 4 6.61 -37.88 15.29
N ASN A 5 7.35 -37.29 16.21
CA ASN A 5 7.00 -36.04 16.86
C ASN A 5 7.14 -34.91 15.82
N PRO A 6 6.08 -34.17 15.46
CA PRO A 6 6.20 -33.06 14.53
C PRO A 6 7.15 -32.02 15.12
N VAL A 7 8.25 -31.75 14.42
CA VAL A 7 9.23 -30.73 14.80
C VAL A 7 8.49 -29.39 14.87
N ASP A 8 8.33 -28.89 16.10
CA ASP A 8 7.72 -27.59 16.37
C ASP A 8 8.55 -26.48 15.69
N ILE A 9 7.97 -25.86 14.67
CA ILE A 9 8.57 -24.79 13.86
C ILE A 9 8.98 -23.60 14.74
N GLY A 10 8.24 -23.38 15.84
CA GLY A 10 8.58 -22.39 16.86
C GLY A 10 9.84 -22.75 17.63
N ALA A 11 10.14 -24.05 17.79
CA ALA A 11 11.25 -24.53 18.61
C ALA A 11 12.63 -24.24 18.01
N ILE A 12 12.81 -24.33 16.67
CA ILE A 12 14.13 -24.10 16.05
C ILE A 12 14.43 -22.60 15.89
N ALA A 13 13.42 -21.79 15.55
CA ALA A 13 13.54 -20.33 15.61
C ALA A 13 13.77 -19.82 17.05
N ALA A 14 13.11 -20.44 18.04
CA ALA A 14 13.37 -20.18 19.45
C ALA A 14 14.78 -20.62 19.86
N ALA A 15 15.28 -21.74 19.35
CA ALA A 15 16.63 -22.22 19.59
C ALA A 15 17.68 -21.26 19.03
N LEU A 16 17.48 -20.70 17.83
CA LEU A 16 18.34 -19.67 17.27
C LEU A 16 18.38 -18.42 18.17
N ALA A 17 17.22 -17.88 18.56
CA ALA A 17 17.13 -16.71 19.41
C ALA A 17 17.74 -16.93 20.80
N ALA A 18 17.54 -18.11 21.38
CA ALA A 18 18.11 -18.52 22.66
C ALA A 18 19.64 -18.68 22.57
N GLU A 19 20.15 -19.25 21.49
CA GLU A 19 21.58 -19.47 21.29
C GLU A 19 22.34 -18.16 21.07
N ILE A 20 21.79 -17.22 20.29
CA ILE A 20 22.35 -15.86 20.15
C ILE A 20 22.45 -15.20 21.53
N ARG A 21 21.38 -15.27 22.33
CA ARG A 21 21.34 -14.67 23.66
C ARG A 21 22.34 -15.32 24.60
N ARG A 22 22.49 -16.64 24.56
CA ARG A 22 23.44 -17.40 25.39
C ARG A 22 24.88 -16.99 25.06
N LEU A 23 25.26 -17.08 23.78
CA LEU A 23 26.59 -16.73 23.31
C LEU A 23 26.98 -15.28 23.62
N ARG A 24 26.04 -14.34 23.47
CA ARG A 24 26.29 -12.95 23.88
C ARG A 24 26.58 -12.83 25.38
N LYS A 25 25.79 -13.50 26.23
CA LYS A 25 25.98 -13.47 27.68
C LYS A 25 27.31 -14.10 28.09
N ASP A 26 27.69 -15.21 27.46
CA ASP A 26 28.95 -15.90 27.72
C ASP A 26 30.16 -15.04 27.29
N ALA A 27 30.00 -14.22 26.24
CA ALA A 27 30.98 -13.21 25.83
C ALA A 27 30.99 -11.94 26.73
N GLY A 28 30.13 -11.85 27.74
CA GLY A 28 30.05 -10.70 28.64
C GLY A 28 29.55 -9.40 27.97
N LEU A 29 28.90 -9.50 26.80
CA LEU A 29 28.51 -8.34 26.02
C LEU A 29 27.07 -7.90 26.33
N SER A 30 26.85 -6.59 26.47
CA SER A 30 25.51 -6.03 26.35
C SER A 30 25.04 -6.04 24.89
N GLN A 31 23.73 -6.00 24.66
CA GLN A 31 23.17 -5.90 23.29
C GLN A 31 23.70 -4.65 22.54
N LYS A 32 23.92 -3.53 23.24
CA LYS A 32 24.49 -2.30 22.65
C LYS A 32 25.94 -2.50 22.23
N GLN A 33 26.75 -3.18 23.05
CA GLN A 33 28.15 -3.47 22.73
C GLN A 33 28.26 -4.48 21.58
N LEU A 34 27.45 -5.54 21.60
CA LEU A 34 27.43 -6.52 20.51
C LEU A 34 27.02 -5.84 19.20
N ALA A 35 25.95 -5.06 19.22
CA ALA A 35 25.49 -4.29 18.07
C ALA A 35 26.59 -3.39 17.47
N ALA A 36 27.28 -2.62 18.32
CA ALA A 36 28.41 -1.79 17.89
C ALA A 36 29.57 -2.61 17.28
N GLN A 37 29.79 -3.83 17.76
CA GLN A 37 30.86 -4.71 17.26
C GLN A 37 30.50 -5.45 15.98
N VAL A 38 29.22 -5.70 15.72
CA VAL A 38 28.75 -6.34 14.48
C VAL A 38 28.29 -5.36 13.41
N GLY A 39 28.34 -4.05 13.69
CA GLY A 39 27.92 -3.01 12.73
C GLY A 39 26.39 -2.89 12.59
N TYR A 40 25.63 -3.27 13.62
CA TYR A 40 24.17 -3.17 13.64
C TYR A 40 23.69 -2.28 14.80
N THR A 41 22.41 -1.93 14.82
CA THR A 41 21.82 -1.21 15.97
C THR A 41 21.45 -2.16 17.10
N ARG A 42 21.36 -1.64 18.33
CA ARG A 42 20.92 -2.40 19.51
C ARG A 42 19.57 -3.09 19.27
N GLN A 43 18.67 -2.43 18.53
CA GLN A 43 17.32 -2.91 18.27
C GLN A 43 17.33 -4.16 17.39
N TYR A 44 18.19 -4.23 16.37
CA TYR A 44 18.36 -5.41 15.53
C TYR A 44 18.86 -6.62 16.33
N VAL A 45 19.85 -6.44 17.20
CA VAL A 45 20.32 -7.50 18.10
C VAL A 45 19.23 -7.94 19.09
N SER A 46 18.44 -7.01 19.60
CA SER A 46 17.32 -7.33 20.49
C SER A 46 16.19 -8.09 19.79
N LEU A 47 15.92 -7.80 18.51
CA LEU A 47 14.95 -8.51 17.68
C LEU A 47 15.42 -9.94 17.41
N ALA A 48 16.71 -10.11 17.09
CA ALA A 48 17.30 -11.42 16.85
C ALA A 48 17.29 -12.35 18.09
N GLU A 49 17.29 -11.78 19.30
CA GLU A 49 17.20 -12.53 20.56
C GLU A 49 15.76 -12.81 21.01
N ARG A 50 14.73 -12.35 20.29
CA ARG A 50 13.33 -12.47 20.72
C ARG A 50 12.68 -13.71 20.10
N VAL A 51 12.17 -14.58 20.97
CA VAL A 51 11.38 -15.75 20.56
C VAL A 51 10.03 -15.28 20.00
N GLY A 52 9.60 -15.85 18.87
CA GLY A 52 8.32 -15.54 18.23
C GLY A 52 8.33 -14.36 17.25
N CYS A 53 9.50 -13.82 16.91
CA CYS A 53 9.66 -12.82 15.84
C CYS A 53 10.12 -13.49 14.52
N ASN A 54 10.04 -12.72 13.41
CA ASN A 54 10.59 -13.15 12.11
C ASN A 54 12.07 -13.56 12.24
N LEU A 55 12.48 -14.53 11.42
CA LEU A 55 13.87 -14.99 11.39
C LEU A 55 14.83 -13.81 11.13
N PRO A 56 15.93 -13.68 11.87
CA PRO A 56 16.91 -12.63 11.61
C PRO A 56 17.52 -12.79 10.21
N SER A 57 17.90 -11.68 9.58
CA SER A 57 18.54 -11.71 8.26
C SER A 57 19.80 -12.59 8.27
N LEU A 58 20.12 -13.22 7.14
CA LEU A 58 21.28 -14.11 7.02
C LEU A 58 22.59 -13.41 7.40
N GLU A 59 22.75 -12.15 7.00
CA GLU A 59 23.93 -11.34 7.31
C GLU A 59 24.04 -10.98 8.80
N LEU A 60 22.93 -10.65 9.46
CA LEU A 60 22.95 -10.46 10.91
C LEU A 60 23.38 -11.74 11.61
N VAL A 61 22.85 -12.90 11.20
CA VAL A 61 23.25 -14.19 11.76
C VAL A 61 24.72 -14.49 11.46
N ARG A 62 25.21 -14.20 10.25
CA ARG A 62 26.62 -14.38 9.86
C ARG A 62 27.56 -13.50 10.68
N ALA A 63 27.22 -12.24 10.86
CA ALA A 63 27.99 -11.28 11.66
C ALA A 63 28.00 -11.68 13.15
N LEU A 64 26.86 -12.12 13.67
CA LEU A 64 26.74 -12.66 15.02
C LEU A 64 27.56 -13.95 15.19
N ASP A 65 27.50 -14.87 14.23
CA ASP A 65 28.22 -16.14 14.24
C ASP A 65 29.74 -15.93 14.27
N ALA A 66 30.23 -15.06 13.38
CA ALA A 66 31.63 -14.67 13.32
C ALA A 66 32.06 -13.95 14.61
N ARG A 67 31.25 -13.02 15.13
CA ARG A 67 31.63 -12.20 16.28
C ARG A 67 31.57 -12.97 17.61
N LEU A 68 30.61 -13.86 17.75
CA LEU A 68 30.41 -14.68 18.95
C LEU A 68 31.21 -15.98 18.90
N GLY A 69 31.96 -16.24 17.82
CA GLY A 69 32.78 -17.44 17.65
C GLY A 69 31.95 -18.72 17.58
N ALA A 70 30.77 -18.66 16.96
CA ALA A 70 29.83 -19.77 16.96
C ALA A 70 30.14 -20.86 15.92
N GLY A 71 31.14 -20.64 15.05
CA GLY A 71 31.70 -21.67 14.16
C GLY A 71 30.70 -22.21 13.12
N GLY A 72 29.80 -21.36 12.64
CA GLY A 72 28.72 -21.70 11.70
C GLY A 72 27.45 -22.24 12.37
N ARG A 73 27.43 -22.40 13.70
CA ARG A 73 26.28 -22.96 14.43
C ARG A 73 25.03 -22.09 14.31
N LEU A 74 25.16 -20.77 14.35
CA LEU A 74 24.00 -19.88 14.21
C LEU A 74 23.48 -19.89 12.76
N LEU A 75 24.39 -19.98 11.78
CA LEU A 75 24.04 -20.14 10.37
C LEU A 75 23.31 -21.47 10.11
N ALA A 76 23.76 -22.56 10.71
CA ALA A 76 23.11 -23.86 10.60
C ALA A 76 21.71 -23.87 11.22
N LEU A 77 21.55 -23.28 12.42
CA LEU A 77 20.23 -23.11 13.06
C LEU A 77 19.29 -22.26 12.22
N ARG A 78 19.81 -21.23 11.56
CA ARG A 78 19.05 -20.36 10.68
C ARG A 78 18.60 -21.08 9.40
N GLU A 79 19.50 -21.79 8.74
CA GLU A 79 19.17 -22.55 7.53
C GLU A 79 18.20 -23.70 7.82
N GLN A 80 18.34 -24.36 8.98
CA GLN A 80 17.38 -25.37 9.43
C GLN A 80 16.00 -24.75 9.65
N ALA A 81 15.91 -23.65 10.41
CA ALA A 81 14.65 -22.95 10.62
C ALA A 81 14.01 -22.46 9.30
N ARG A 82 14.84 -22.06 8.32
CA ARG A 82 14.40 -21.65 6.97
C ARG A 82 13.91 -22.83 6.14
N ALA A 83 14.57 -23.98 6.22
CA ALA A 83 14.15 -25.22 5.57
C ALA A 83 12.82 -25.71 6.15
N ASP A 84 12.65 -25.66 7.47
CA ASP A 84 11.42 -26.06 8.15
C ASP A 84 10.25 -25.12 7.81
N GLN A 85 10.49 -23.80 7.76
CA GLN A 85 9.48 -22.84 7.30
C GLN A 85 9.04 -23.09 5.84
N ARG A 86 9.97 -23.47 4.95
CA ARG A 86 9.65 -23.78 3.55
C ARG A 86 8.94 -25.13 3.42
N ALA A 87 9.40 -26.15 4.14
CA ALA A 87 8.80 -27.48 4.14
C ALA A 87 7.35 -27.44 4.62
N VAL A 88 7.03 -26.64 5.64
CA VAL A 88 5.65 -26.49 6.12
C VAL A 88 4.77 -25.76 5.11
N ARG A 89 5.30 -24.73 4.44
CA ARG A 89 4.57 -24.03 3.36
C ARG A 89 4.30 -24.94 2.15
N HIS A 90 5.16 -25.91 1.88
CA HIS A 90 5.00 -26.88 0.79
C HIS A 90 4.21 -28.14 1.20
N ALA A 91 4.25 -28.56 2.47
CA ALA A 91 3.58 -29.74 2.99
C ALA A 91 2.14 -29.48 3.44
N LEU A 92 1.73 -28.20 3.55
CA LEU A 92 0.33 -27.84 3.61
C LEU A 92 -0.25 -27.91 2.18
N PRO A 93 -1.07 -28.92 1.82
CA PRO A 93 -1.97 -28.72 0.69
C PRO A 93 -2.83 -27.48 0.99
N ALA A 94 -3.36 -26.82 -0.04
CA ALA A 94 -4.39 -25.79 0.13
C ALA A 94 -5.56 -26.39 0.93
N SER A 95 -5.46 -26.29 2.25
CA SER A 95 -6.29 -27.02 3.19
C SER A 95 -7.43 -26.09 3.51
N ALA A 96 -8.63 -26.50 3.10
CA ALA A 96 -9.87 -25.87 3.48
C ALA A 96 -9.88 -25.59 5.00
N PRO A 97 -10.41 -24.43 5.44
CA PRO A 97 -10.25 -23.95 6.80
C PRO A 97 -10.94 -24.88 7.81
N THR A 98 -10.13 -25.54 8.64
CA THR A 98 -10.61 -26.31 9.80
C THR A 98 -11.07 -25.33 10.88
N HIS A 99 -12.39 -25.28 11.07
CA HIS A 99 -13.06 -24.57 12.14
C HIS A 99 -12.53 -25.00 13.52
N LEU A 100 -11.96 -24.05 14.27
CA LEU A 100 -11.85 -24.14 15.72
C LEU A 100 -13.15 -23.58 16.34
N PRO A 101 -13.81 -24.30 17.25
CA PRO A 101 -15.02 -23.82 17.92
C PRO A 101 -14.61 -22.88 19.06
N GLY A 102 -14.98 -21.60 18.97
CA GLY A 102 -14.87 -20.69 20.12
C GLY A 102 -14.54 -19.23 19.81
N PHE A 103 -14.07 -18.91 18.60
CA PHE A 103 -14.07 -17.52 18.12
C PHE A 103 -15.20 -17.37 17.13
N ALA A 104 -16.20 -16.58 17.51
CA ALA A 104 -17.25 -16.14 16.61
C ALA A 104 -16.60 -15.46 15.41
N SER A 105 -16.56 -16.19 14.29
CA SER A 105 -16.42 -15.63 12.97
C SER A 105 -17.52 -14.60 12.76
N PRO A 106 -17.19 -13.46 12.16
CA PRO A 106 -17.87 -13.17 10.90
C PRO A 106 -16.87 -12.54 9.93
N PHE A 107 -16.22 -13.34 9.09
CA PHE A 107 -15.59 -12.82 7.87
C PHE A 107 -16.33 -13.33 6.65
N THR A 108 -17.56 -12.83 6.52
CA THR A 108 -18.16 -12.52 5.24
C THR A 108 -18.17 -11.00 5.16
N ILE A 109 -17.21 -10.39 4.48
CA ILE A 109 -17.37 -8.97 4.14
C ILE A 109 -18.21 -8.94 2.87
N ALA A 110 -19.54 -9.01 3.05
CA ALA A 110 -20.44 -8.31 2.17
C ALA A 110 -20.13 -6.82 2.39
N PHE A 111 -19.38 -6.23 1.48
CA PHE A 111 -18.97 -4.84 1.58
C PHE A 111 -20.04 -3.93 0.97
N PRO A 112 -20.65 -3.03 1.75
CA PRO A 112 -21.08 -3.23 3.12
C PRO A 112 -22.52 -3.76 3.16
N PRO A 113 -23.02 -4.23 4.32
CA PRO A 113 -24.47 -4.25 4.54
C PRO A 113 -24.95 -2.80 4.42
N ALA A 114 -25.59 -2.47 3.30
CA ALA A 114 -26.37 -1.24 3.18
C ALA A 114 -27.46 -1.29 4.25
N ARG A 115 -27.22 -0.66 5.40
CA ARG A 115 -28.28 -0.52 6.39
C ARG A 115 -29.23 0.52 5.85
N GLN A 116 -30.44 0.10 5.51
CA GLN A 116 -31.50 1.03 5.13
C GLN A 116 -31.71 2.03 6.28
N VAL A 117 -31.48 3.28 5.96
CA VAL A 117 -31.87 4.44 6.77
C VAL A 117 -33.26 4.85 6.26
N GLU A 118 -34.11 5.39 7.13
CA GLU A 118 -35.46 5.85 6.74
C GLU A 118 -35.42 6.71 5.46
N GLY A 119 -36.40 6.50 4.56
CA GLY A 119 -36.59 7.32 3.37
C GLY A 119 -35.75 6.97 2.13
N GLY A 120 -35.37 5.70 1.92
CA GLY A 120 -34.65 5.26 0.70
C GLY A 120 -33.15 5.58 0.72
N ARG A 121 -32.60 5.79 1.92
CA ARG A 121 -31.19 6.11 2.15
C ARG A 121 -30.48 4.89 2.72
N PHE A 122 -29.17 4.82 2.55
CA PHE A 122 -28.36 3.79 3.17
C PHE A 122 -26.96 4.30 3.50
N ALA A 123 -26.33 3.68 4.48
CA ALA A 123 -24.96 3.95 4.86
C ALA A 123 -24.03 2.92 4.19
N ILE A 124 -23.02 3.41 3.47
CA ILE A 124 -21.90 2.60 2.99
C ILE A 124 -20.81 2.66 4.05
N SER A 125 -20.63 1.56 4.77
CA SER A 125 -19.52 1.41 5.71
C SER A 125 -18.21 1.27 4.95
N VAL A 126 -17.25 2.15 5.23
CA VAL A 126 -15.87 2.05 4.74
C VAL A 126 -15.00 1.69 5.95
N PRO A 127 -14.62 0.42 6.11
CA PRO A 127 -14.06 -0.12 7.34
C PRO A 127 -12.69 0.47 7.68
N ALA A 128 -12.37 0.39 8.97
CA ALA A 128 -11.05 0.67 9.49
C ALA A 128 -10.02 -0.35 8.97
N GLY A 129 -8.76 0.10 8.96
CA GLY A 129 -7.59 -0.69 8.58
C GLY A 129 -6.50 -0.60 9.64
N ARG A 130 -5.24 -0.71 9.22
CA ARG A 130 -4.08 -0.56 10.11
C ARG A 130 -3.81 0.91 10.47
N PHE A 131 -4.11 1.82 9.56
CA PHE A 131 -3.92 3.27 9.62
C PHE A 131 -5.25 4.01 9.45
N PHE A 132 -6.19 3.46 8.68
CA PHE A 132 -7.51 3.99 8.46
C PHE A 132 -8.39 3.80 9.70
N ALA A 133 -9.01 4.88 10.17
CA ALA A 133 -9.92 4.83 11.32
C ALA A 133 -11.29 4.22 10.98
N GLY A 134 -11.59 4.08 9.68
CA GLY A 134 -12.92 3.77 9.18
C GLY A 134 -13.76 5.04 9.08
N SER A 135 -14.75 5.00 8.19
CA SER A 135 -15.70 6.10 7.97
C SER A 135 -17.04 5.53 7.50
N THR A 136 -18.00 6.41 7.23
CA THR A 136 -19.30 6.05 6.68
C THR A 136 -19.69 7.07 5.62
N ILE A 137 -20.03 6.58 4.44
CA ILE A 137 -20.53 7.39 3.34
C ILE A 137 -22.05 7.25 3.30
N THR A 138 -22.77 8.36 3.44
CA THR A 138 -24.23 8.34 3.30
C THR A 138 -24.60 8.33 1.82
N ALA A 139 -25.54 7.47 1.42
CA ALA A 139 -26.02 7.36 0.06
C ALA A 139 -27.56 7.50 0.01
N ALA A 140 -28.04 8.27 -0.96
CA ALA A 140 -29.46 8.33 -1.31
C ALA A 140 -29.71 7.53 -2.59
N SER A 141 -30.55 6.48 -2.50
CA SER A 141 -30.84 5.59 -3.62
C SER A 141 -32.09 6.02 -4.36
N TYR A 142 -32.02 6.02 -5.69
CA TYR A 142 -33.15 6.31 -6.57
C TYR A 142 -33.24 5.28 -7.70
N PRO A 143 -34.44 4.95 -8.19
CA PRO A 143 -34.60 4.09 -9.35
C PRO A 143 -33.88 4.67 -10.57
N ALA A 144 -33.19 3.80 -11.30
CA ALA A 144 -32.48 4.13 -12.52
C ALA A 144 -32.84 3.17 -13.64
N VAL A 145 -32.73 3.66 -14.87
CA VAL A 145 -32.86 2.85 -16.10
C VAL A 145 -31.51 2.90 -16.81
N ASP A 146 -31.03 1.75 -17.28
CA ASP A 146 -29.89 1.63 -18.17
C ASP A 146 -30.39 1.56 -19.62
N ASP A 147 -30.33 2.69 -20.34
CA ASP A 147 -30.71 2.79 -21.76
C ASP A 147 -29.49 2.94 -22.69
N GLY A 148 -28.32 2.49 -22.22
CA GLY A 148 -27.01 2.90 -22.73
C GLY A 148 -26.41 4.10 -21.98
N ARG A 149 -27.22 4.74 -21.12
CA ARG A 149 -26.80 5.68 -20.08
C ARG A 149 -27.54 5.33 -18.79
N ILE A 150 -26.94 5.63 -17.63
CA ILE A 150 -27.63 5.43 -16.36
C ILE A 150 -28.48 6.66 -16.06
N VAL A 151 -29.78 6.55 -16.33
CA VAL A 151 -30.77 7.61 -16.17
C VAL A 151 -31.47 7.45 -14.83
N VAL A 152 -31.13 8.31 -13.87
CA VAL A 152 -31.66 8.26 -12.50
C VAL A 152 -32.83 9.21 -12.34
N ARG A 153 -33.97 8.67 -11.87
CA ARG A 153 -35.18 9.46 -11.59
C ARG A 153 -35.10 10.06 -10.20
N VAL A 154 -34.69 11.31 -10.13
CA VAL A 154 -34.59 12.07 -8.88
C VAL A 154 -35.83 12.94 -8.63
N PRO A 155 -36.19 13.21 -7.36
CA PRO A 155 -37.27 14.15 -7.04
C PRO A 155 -37.00 15.57 -7.56
N THR A 156 -38.06 16.28 -7.92
CA THR A 156 -38.03 17.73 -8.21
C THR A 156 -37.46 18.48 -7.01
N GLY A 157 -36.60 19.48 -7.24
CA GLY A 157 -35.95 20.24 -6.17
C GLY A 157 -34.82 19.52 -5.43
N LEU A 158 -34.38 18.33 -5.86
CA LEU A 158 -33.29 17.59 -5.20
C LEU A 158 -31.99 18.41 -5.09
N ALA A 159 -31.69 19.30 -6.04
CA ALA A 159 -30.52 20.19 -5.99
C ALA A 159 -30.50 21.10 -4.73
N ASP A 160 -31.68 21.39 -4.19
CA ASP A 160 -31.91 22.25 -3.03
C ASP A 160 -32.13 21.47 -1.74
N ASP A 161 -32.13 20.14 -1.79
CA ASP A 161 -32.25 19.29 -0.61
C ASP A 161 -31.13 19.65 0.40
N PRO A 162 -31.49 20.06 1.64
CA PRO A 162 -30.53 20.39 2.69
C PRO A 162 -29.52 19.27 2.96
N GLU A 163 -29.90 18.02 2.74
CA GLU A 163 -29.07 16.84 2.98
C GLU A 163 -27.97 16.69 1.92
N LEU A 164 -28.27 16.96 0.65
CA LEU A 164 -27.26 17.06 -0.41
C LEU A 164 -26.30 18.23 -0.20
N ARG A 165 -26.73 19.23 0.57
CA ARG A 165 -25.93 20.39 0.95
C ARG A 165 -25.11 20.16 2.23
N ARG A 166 -25.31 19.05 2.96
CA ARG A 166 -24.54 18.77 4.17
C ARG A 166 -23.05 18.62 3.85
N PRO A 167 -22.17 19.24 4.64
CA PRO A 167 -20.74 18.97 4.57
C PRO A 167 -20.46 17.50 4.85
N GLY A 168 -19.59 16.88 4.05
CA GLY A 168 -19.32 15.44 4.17
C GLY A 168 -19.25 14.76 2.81
N ARG A 169 -18.75 13.52 2.80
CA ARG A 169 -18.82 12.66 1.62
C ARG A 169 -20.18 11.98 1.60
N ASN A 170 -21.00 12.32 0.60
CA ASN A 170 -22.31 11.71 0.38
C ASN A 170 -22.46 11.36 -1.10
N LEU A 171 -23.26 10.33 -1.40
CA LEU A 171 -23.48 9.85 -2.77
C LEU A 171 -24.96 9.94 -3.15
N VAL A 172 -25.20 10.23 -4.42
CA VAL A 172 -26.47 9.93 -5.09
C VAL A 172 -26.27 8.63 -5.86
N VAL A 173 -27.11 7.63 -5.58
CA VAL A 173 -27.00 6.29 -6.16
C VAL A 173 -28.19 6.01 -7.06
N GLY A 174 -27.90 5.64 -8.30
CA GLY A 174 -28.87 5.07 -9.22
C GLY A 174 -28.91 3.55 -9.08
N SER A 175 -30.09 2.99 -8.87
CA SER A 175 -30.32 1.54 -8.82
C SER A 175 -31.03 1.07 -10.09
N ALA A 176 -30.33 0.31 -10.93
CA ALA A 176 -30.90 -0.28 -12.14
C ALA A 176 -30.97 -1.80 -12.03
N ASP A 177 -32.00 -2.40 -12.63
CA ASP A 177 -32.09 -3.86 -12.76
C ASP A 177 -31.10 -4.35 -13.83
N GLY A 178 -30.36 -5.41 -13.52
CA GLY A 178 -29.40 -6.03 -14.44
C GLY A 178 -29.57 -7.54 -14.53
N PRO A 179 -28.91 -8.20 -15.50
CA PRO A 179 -29.04 -9.64 -15.74
C PRO A 179 -28.61 -10.51 -14.54
N ALA A 180 -27.64 -10.03 -13.76
CA ALA A 180 -27.09 -10.70 -12.57
C ALA A 180 -27.69 -10.18 -11.25
N GLY A 181 -28.71 -9.32 -11.32
CA GLY A 181 -29.32 -8.65 -10.17
C GLY A 181 -29.22 -7.13 -10.24
N GLN A 182 -29.49 -6.48 -9.11
CA GLN A 182 -29.48 -5.03 -8.98
C GLN A 182 -28.05 -4.48 -9.14
N ARG A 183 -27.88 -3.51 -10.03
CA ARG A 183 -26.62 -2.78 -10.26
C ARG A 183 -26.75 -1.37 -9.69
N LEU A 184 -25.73 -0.91 -8.99
CA LEU A 184 -25.71 0.39 -8.33
C LEU A 184 -24.66 1.28 -8.99
N PHE A 185 -25.00 2.54 -9.22
CA PHE A 185 -24.11 3.53 -9.83
C PHE A 185 -24.07 4.77 -8.97
N ALA A 186 -22.88 5.24 -8.61
CA ALA A 186 -22.74 6.34 -7.66
C ALA A 186 -22.24 7.62 -8.31
N LEU A 187 -22.71 8.75 -7.79
CA LEU A 187 -22.19 10.06 -8.10
C LEU A 187 -21.99 10.84 -6.80
N ASP A 188 -20.86 11.53 -6.65
CA ASP A 188 -20.62 12.42 -5.52
C ASP A 188 -21.70 13.49 -5.43
N ASN A 189 -22.18 13.79 -4.22
CA ASN A 189 -23.28 14.74 -4.00
C ASN A 189 -22.98 16.12 -4.61
N ARG A 190 -21.72 16.57 -4.58
CA ARG A 190 -21.31 17.84 -5.17
C ARG A 190 -21.43 17.80 -6.69
N ALA A 191 -20.99 16.70 -7.30
CA ALA A 191 -21.11 16.48 -8.74
C ALA A 191 -22.58 16.40 -9.16
N ALA A 192 -23.43 15.69 -8.39
CA ALA A 192 -24.87 15.60 -8.61
C ALA A 192 -25.53 16.99 -8.54
N ARG A 193 -25.24 17.76 -7.50
CA ARG A 193 -25.75 19.13 -7.32
C ARG A 193 -25.37 20.05 -8.47
N VAL A 194 -24.11 20.03 -8.91
CA VAL A 194 -23.65 20.87 -10.03
C VAL A 194 -24.37 20.51 -11.33
N ARG A 195 -24.66 19.22 -11.57
CA ARG A 195 -25.43 18.78 -12.75
C ARG A 195 -26.89 19.23 -12.66
N LEU A 196 -27.54 18.99 -11.52
CA LEU A 196 -28.95 19.33 -11.32
C LEU A 196 -29.20 20.84 -11.32
N ALA A 197 -28.31 21.64 -10.74
CA ALA A 197 -28.43 23.10 -10.73
C ALA A 197 -28.35 23.73 -12.13
N LYS A 198 -27.79 23.02 -13.11
CA LYS A 198 -27.71 23.44 -14.52
C LYS A 198 -28.85 22.88 -15.37
N ALA A 199 -29.63 21.95 -14.84
CA ALA A 199 -30.68 21.26 -15.57
C ALA A 199 -32.03 21.98 -15.40
N VAL A 200 -32.96 21.71 -16.32
CA VAL A 200 -34.35 22.12 -16.17
C VAL A 200 -34.95 21.35 -14.99
N ASP A 201 -35.85 21.99 -14.24
CA ASP A 201 -36.49 21.35 -13.09
C ASP A 201 -37.20 20.05 -13.50
N GLY A 202 -37.02 19.00 -12.71
CA GLY A 202 -37.48 17.64 -13.01
C GLY A 202 -36.68 16.87 -14.07
N ALA A 203 -35.57 17.40 -14.58
CA ALA A 203 -34.68 16.64 -15.46
C ALA A 203 -34.04 15.43 -14.74
N PRO A 204 -33.86 14.29 -15.43
CA PRO A 204 -33.21 13.14 -14.82
C PRO A 204 -31.72 13.40 -14.56
N LEU A 205 -31.18 12.76 -13.53
CA LEU A 205 -29.74 12.78 -13.26
C LEU A 205 -29.06 11.68 -14.06
N LEU A 206 -28.13 12.07 -14.94
CA LEU A 206 -27.29 11.10 -15.65
C LEU A 206 -26.08 10.71 -14.79
N ILE A 207 -25.93 9.42 -14.53
CA ILE A 207 -24.73 8.85 -13.92
C ILE A 207 -23.95 8.07 -15.00
N PRO A 208 -22.62 8.18 -15.06
CA PRO A 208 -21.81 7.39 -15.99
C PRO A 208 -21.82 5.90 -15.60
N GLY A 209 -21.93 5.01 -16.58
CA GLY A 209 -21.79 3.56 -16.33
C GLY A 209 -20.44 3.18 -15.71
N ALA A 210 -19.39 3.97 -15.98
CA ALA A 210 -18.07 3.83 -15.36
C ALA A 210 -18.11 3.87 -13.83
N TYR A 211 -19.12 4.53 -13.23
CA TYR A 211 -19.28 4.69 -11.79
C TYR A 211 -20.15 3.62 -11.13
N GLU A 212 -20.29 2.46 -11.77
CA GLU A 212 -20.84 1.27 -11.14
C GLU A 212 -20.09 0.97 -9.83
N LEU A 213 -20.84 0.68 -8.76
CA LEU A 213 -20.33 0.28 -7.46
C LEU A 213 -19.92 -1.19 -7.50
N ASP A 214 -18.63 -1.42 -7.74
CA ASP A 214 -17.96 -2.71 -7.79
C ASP A 214 -16.68 -2.66 -6.93
N ASP A 215 -15.91 -3.74 -6.88
CA ASP A 215 -14.68 -3.80 -6.04
C ASP A 215 -13.68 -2.67 -6.35
N LEU A 216 -13.62 -2.20 -7.61
CA LEU A 216 -12.71 -1.14 -8.04
C LEU A 216 -13.18 0.22 -7.49
N THR A 217 -14.43 0.60 -7.74
CA THR A 217 -14.95 1.90 -7.27
C THR A 217 -15.17 1.92 -5.76
N LEU A 218 -15.49 0.78 -5.13
CA LEU A 218 -15.53 0.66 -3.67
C LEU A 218 -14.15 0.82 -3.05
N GLY A 219 -13.08 0.26 -3.66
CA GLY A 219 -11.71 0.49 -3.23
C GLY A 219 -11.32 1.97 -3.29
N VAL A 220 -11.69 2.65 -4.38
CA VAL A 220 -11.48 4.11 -4.53
C VAL A 220 -12.22 4.89 -3.45
N LEU A 221 -13.51 4.62 -3.24
CA LEU A 221 -14.32 5.29 -2.22
C LEU A 221 -13.78 5.03 -0.81
N TRP A 222 -13.37 3.80 -0.52
CA TRP A 222 -12.76 3.42 0.75
C TRP A 222 -11.48 4.19 1.05
N ALA A 223 -10.55 4.25 0.08
CA ALA A 223 -9.31 4.99 0.24
C ALA A 223 -9.54 6.50 0.35
N VAL A 224 -10.32 7.09 -0.56
CA VAL A 224 -10.57 8.54 -0.56
C VAL A 224 -11.28 8.98 0.72
N ALA A 225 -12.32 8.25 1.18
CA ALA A 225 -13.05 8.63 2.38
C ALA A 225 -12.16 8.64 3.64
N ASN A 226 -11.39 7.58 3.86
CA ASN A 226 -10.51 7.48 5.03
C ASN A 226 -9.37 8.50 4.98
N LEU A 227 -8.79 8.76 3.80
CA LEU A 227 -7.74 9.74 3.65
C LEU A 227 -8.26 11.17 3.82
N ASP A 228 -9.40 11.51 3.22
CA ASP A 228 -10.01 12.83 3.35
C ASP A 228 -10.35 13.13 4.80
N ASP A 229 -11.09 12.24 5.47
CA ASP A 229 -11.61 12.51 6.80
C ASP A 229 -10.46 12.74 7.80
N ALA A 230 -9.41 11.91 7.75
CA ALA A 230 -8.25 12.06 8.62
C ALA A 230 -7.45 13.35 8.34
N LEU A 231 -7.22 13.69 7.06
CA LEU A 231 -6.46 14.89 6.70
C LEU A 231 -7.24 16.18 6.97
N LEU A 232 -8.57 16.16 6.85
CA LEU A 232 -9.42 17.30 7.15
C LEU A 232 -9.55 17.54 8.66
N ASP A 233 -9.65 16.47 9.45
CA ASP A 233 -9.70 16.57 10.93
C ASP A 233 -8.41 17.19 11.47
N ASP A 234 -7.26 16.84 10.88
CA ASP A 234 -5.94 17.34 11.28
C ASP A 234 -5.47 18.61 10.55
N ASP A 235 -6.22 19.22 9.61
CA ASP A 235 -5.68 20.19 8.62
C ASP A 235 -4.82 21.29 9.26
N ASN A 236 -5.29 21.91 10.35
CA ASN A 236 -4.56 22.95 11.07
C ASN A 236 -3.30 22.41 11.79
N ALA A 237 -3.42 21.28 12.48
CA ALA A 237 -2.32 20.67 13.21
C ALA A 237 -1.23 20.16 12.24
N LEU A 238 -1.66 19.56 11.13
CA LEU A 238 -0.80 19.08 10.06
C LEU A 238 -0.04 20.23 9.39
N ALA A 239 -0.71 21.35 9.08
CA ALA A 239 -0.05 22.53 8.53
C ALA A 239 1.01 23.11 9.49
N ALA A 240 0.73 23.15 10.79
CA ALA A 240 1.71 23.58 11.80
C ALA A 240 2.91 22.62 11.89
N ALA A 241 2.67 21.31 11.84
CA ALA A 241 3.71 20.28 11.85
C ALA A 241 4.59 20.37 10.59
N GLU A 242 3.98 20.55 9.41
CA GLU A 242 4.70 20.74 8.14
C GLU A 242 5.61 21.97 8.20
N ALA A 243 5.11 23.11 8.69
CA ALA A 243 5.89 24.33 8.82
C ALA A 243 7.12 24.14 9.73
N ARG A 244 6.96 23.41 10.84
CA ARG A 244 8.09 23.07 11.73
C ARG A 244 9.09 22.15 11.04
N LEU A 245 8.62 21.17 10.26
CA LEU A 245 9.49 20.22 9.56
C LEU A 245 10.34 20.86 8.47
N ARG A 246 9.81 21.88 7.79
CA ARG A 246 10.58 22.65 6.81
C ARG A 246 11.85 23.26 7.41
N GLY A 247 11.86 23.55 8.72
CA GLY A 247 13.06 23.99 9.43
C GLY A 247 14.19 22.95 9.48
N PHE A 248 13.89 21.67 9.27
CA PHE A 248 14.87 20.58 9.25
C PHE A 248 15.27 20.16 7.83
N ASP A 249 14.87 20.92 6.81
CA ASP A 249 15.11 20.57 5.41
C ASP A 249 16.59 20.50 5.03
N SER A 250 17.46 21.25 5.72
CA SER A 250 18.91 21.24 5.51
C SER A 250 19.61 20.04 6.15
N SER A 251 18.93 19.26 6.99
CA SER A 251 19.52 18.13 7.69
C SER A 251 19.62 16.90 6.80
N THR A 252 20.78 16.23 6.85
CA THR A 252 21.02 14.96 6.15
C THR A 252 20.45 13.74 6.88
N TRP A 253 19.95 13.92 8.12
CA TRP A 253 19.36 12.88 8.95
C TRP A 253 18.10 13.37 9.68
N SER A 254 17.22 12.46 10.10
CA SER A 254 16.06 12.80 10.93
C SER A 254 16.41 12.87 12.43
N THR A 255 16.27 14.04 13.03
CA THR A 255 16.33 14.25 14.50
C THR A 255 14.94 14.64 15.01
N GLY A 256 14.11 13.68 15.42
CA GLY A 256 12.93 13.98 16.28
C GLY A 256 11.54 14.00 15.64
N GLY A 257 11.23 13.10 14.69
CA GLY A 257 9.88 13.03 14.11
C GLY A 257 8.76 12.61 15.06
N ARG A 258 9.08 11.94 16.19
CA ARG A 258 8.07 11.30 17.07
C ARG A 258 7.22 12.31 17.84
N ASP A 259 7.85 13.30 18.45
CA ASP A 259 7.15 14.29 19.28
C ASP A 259 6.45 15.36 18.43
N LEU A 260 6.95 15.60 17.21
CA LEU A 260 6.47 16.68 16.35
C LEU A 260 5.09 16.42 15.75
N ALA A 261 4.70 15.14 15.66
CA ALA A 261 3.47 14.70 15.02
C ALA A 261 2.63 13.77 15.91
N ALA A 262 2.90 13.74 17.22
CA ALA A 262 2.24 12.83 18.16
C ALA A 262 0.71 13.01 18.21
N ASP A 263 0.24 14.24 18.02
CA ASP A 263 -1.19 14.60 18.08
C ASP A 263 -1.94 14.34 16.76
N LEU A 264 -1.24 13.93 15.70
CA LEU A 264 -1.85 13.69 14.39
C LEU A 264 -2.37 12.26 14.25
N THR A 265 -3.46 12.11 13.50
CA THR A 265 -3.95 10.79 13.07
C THR A 265 -2.87 10.00 12.31
N ALA A 266 -3.04 8.69 12.22
CA ALA A 266 -2.08 7.82 11.54
C ALA A 266 -1.89 8.20 10.05
N VAL A 267 -2.98 8.54 9.36
CA VAL A 267 -2.96 9.01 7.97
C VAL A 267 -2.23 10.34 7.81
N SER A 268 -2.48 11.32 8.69
CA SER A 268 -1.79 12.61 8.62
C SER A 268 -0.30 12.47 8.89
N ARG A 269 0.10 11.56 9.79
CA ARG A 269 1.52 11.19 9.98
C ARG A 269 2.12 10.52 8.74
N MET A 270 1.36 9.62 8.10
CA MET A 270 1.75 9.01 6.83
C MET A 270 1.98 10.06 5.75
N TRP A 271 1.05 11.02 5.59
CA TRP A 271 1.19 12.11 4.62
C TRP A 271 2.43 12.96 4.91
N LEU A 272 2.59 13.41 6.15
CA LEU A 272 3.70 14.27 6.58
C LEU A 272 5.06 13.60 6.37
N GLY A 273 5.19 12.33 6.79
CA GLY A 273 6.42 11.56 6.60
C GLY A 273 6.71 11.25 5.14
N SER A 274 5.67 10.94 4.37
CA SER A 274 5.76 10.68 2.93
C SER A 274 6.23 11.90 2.14
N ASP A 275 5.66 13.08 2.43
CA ASP A 275 6.07 14.35 1.81
C ASP A 275 7.52 14.69 2.15
N PHE A 276 7.88 14.62 3.43
CA PHE A 276 9.24 14.88 3.88
C PHE A 276 10.26 13.94 3.23
N CYS A 277 9.96 12.63 3.17
CA CYS A 277 10.78 11.63 2.48
C CYS A 277 10.92 11.92 0.98
N ALA A 278 9.81 12.25 0.30
CA ALA A 278 9.82 12.56 -1.13
C ALA A 278 10.68 13.79 -1.43
N ARG A 279 10.53 14.87 -0.66
CA ARG A 279 11.37 16.07 -0.76
C ARG A 279 12.83 15.77 -0.46
N HIS A 280 13.12 14.96 0.56
CA HIS A 280 14.48 14.57 0.89
C HIS A 280 15.16 13.81 -0.25
N ILE A 281 14.50 12.79 -0.82
CA ILE A 281 15.03 12.06 -1.99
C ILE A 281 15.31 13.02 -3.15
N LEU A 282 14.36 13.91 -3.48
CA LEU A 282 14.52 14.85 -4.59
C LEU A 282 15.64 15.88 -4.36
N ARG A 283 15.84 16.34 -3.12
CA ARG A 283 16.96 17.25 -2.78
C ARG A 283 18.32 16.60 -2.90
N HIS A 284 18.41 15.30 -2.61
CA HIS A 284 19.64 14.54 -2.66
C HIS A 284 19.79 13.69 -3.93
N ALA A 285 18.90 13.88 -4.92
CA ALA A 285 18.94 13.12 -6.18
C ALA A 285 20.27 13.30 -6.93
N ASP A 286 20.86 14.50 -6.89
CA ASP A 286 22.17 14.78 -7.50
C ASP A 286 23.33 14.03 -6.83
N ALA A 287 23.12 13.48 -5.64
CA ALA A 287 24.09 12.61 -4.97
C ALA A 287 24.10 11.18 -5.55
N LEU A 288 23.11 10.83 -6.37
CA LEU A 288 23.00 9.55 -7.09
C LEU A 288 23.58 9.77 -8.50
N GLN A 289 24.68 9.10 -8.81
CA GLN A 289 25.38 9.27 -10.08
C GLN A 289 24.82 8.35 -11.17
N ASP A 290 24.31 7.18 -10.79
CA ASP A 290 23.65 6.24 -11.69
C ASP A 290 22.13 6.22 -11.47
N VAL A 291 21.41 5.51 -12.35
CA VAL A 291 19.97 5.33 -12.21
C VAL A 291 19.67 4.50 -10.95
N PRO A 292 18.90 5.05 -9.99
CA PRO A 292 18.71 4.41 -8.70
C PRO A 292 17.72 3.25 -8.76
N ALA A 293 17.96 2.25 -7.91
CA ALA A 293 16.96 1.27 -7.53
C ALA A 293 16.26 1.71 -6.25
N PHE A 294 14.94 1.72 -6.27
CA PHE A 294 14.12 2.10 -5.12
C PHE A 294 13.57 0.87 -4.40
N TRP A 295 13.52 0.94 -3.08
CA TRP A 295 12.82 -0.04 -2.25
C TRP A 295 11.68 0.64 -1.50
N THR A 296 10.51 0.00 -1.49
CA THR A 296 9.31 0.54 -0.84
C THR A 296 8.72 -0.51 0.11
N ARG A 297 8.10 -0.04 1.20
CA ARG A 297 7.67 -0.89 2.31
C ARG A 297 6.18 -1.24 2.30
N GLU A 298 5.41 -0.54 1.48
CA GLU A 298 3.97 -0.70 1.33
C GLU A 298 3.66 -2.11 0.83
N GLN A 299 2.78 -2.81 1.53
CA GLN A 299 2.43 -4.20 1.28
C GLN A 299 0.94 -4.38 0.96
N ARG A 300 0.10 -3.43 1.37
CA ARG A 300 -1.36 -3.51 1.23
C ARG A 300 -1.93 -2.34 0.44
N GLY A 301 -3.17 -2.50 0.00
CA GLY A 301 -3.92 -1.45 -0.71
C GLY A 301 -4.08 -0.19 0.11
N GLU A 302 -4.30 -0.33 1.42
CA GLU A 302 -4.35 0.80 2.35
C GLU A 302 -3.11 1.70 2.26
N GLU A 303 -1.92 1.11 2.40
CA GLU A 303 -0.64 1.80 2.33
C GLU A 303 -0.36 2.32 0.91
N SER A 304 -0.66 1.49 -0.10
CA SER A 304 -0.39 1.78 -1.51
C SER A 304 -1.29 2.85 -2.09
N SER A 305 -2.50 3.05 -1.52
CA SER A 305 -3.42 4.10 -1.92
C SER A 305 -2.82 5.50 -1.81
N THR A 306 -1.84 5.68 -0.93
CA THR A 306 -1.10 6.95 -0.80
C THR A 306 -0.32 7.32 -2.06
N TRP A 307 0.18 6.35 -2.84
CA TRP A 307 0.83 6.62 -4.13
C TRP A 307 -0.15 7.13 -5.17
N LEU A 308 -1.42 6.70 -5.08
CA LEU A 308 -2.48 7.07 -6.01
C LEU A 308 -3.09 8.44 -5.69
N LEU A 309 -3.23 8.75 -4.39
CA LEU A 309 -4.08 9.83 -3.91
C LEU A 309 -3.32 10.99 -3.27
N PHE A 310 -2.12 10.80 -2.70
CA PHE A 310 -1.35 11.93 -2.18
C PHE A 310 -0.80 12.76 -3.34
N ALA A 311 -1.18 14.03 -3.42
CA ALA A 311 -0.82 14.89 -4.54
C ALA A 311 0.70 14.96 -4.76
N HIS A 312 1.47 15.07 -3.68
CA HIS A 312 2.94 15.14 -3.77
C HIS A 312 3.59 13.85 -4.27
N LYS A 313 2.95 12.67 -4.11
CA LYS A 313 3.49 11.40 -4.62
C LYS A 313 3.42 11.34 -6.14
N TYR A 314 2.34 11.86 -6.73
CA TYR A 314 2.23 11.99 -8.19
C TYR A 314 3.33 12.89 -8.75
N ASP A 315 3.52 14.07 -8.15
CA ASP A 315 4.57 15.02 -8.56
C ASP A 315 5.96 14.43 -8.36
N TYR A 316 6.18 13.71 -7.26
CA TYR A 316 7.42 12.98 -7.00
C TYR A 316 7.72 11.96 -8.11
N LEU A 317 6.77 11.10 -8.48
CA LEU A 317 6.97 10.10 -9.53
C LEU A 317 7.27 10.77 -10.88
N ALA A 318 6.53 11.83 -11.22
CA ALA A 318 6.74 12.58 -12.45
C ALA A 318 8.15 13.20 -12.51
N ARG A 319 8.60 13.81 -11.42
CA ARG A 319 9.95 14.40 -11.32
C ARG A 319 11.05 13.35 -11.35
N THR A 320 10.91 12.25 -10.59
CA THR A 320 11.87 11.15 -10.60
C THR A 320 11.99 10.55 -12.00
N ALA A 321 10.89 10.30 -12.70
CA ALA A 321 10.92 9.80 -14.07
C ALA A 321 11.61 10.81 -15.03
N ALA A 322 11.31 12.10 -14.90
CA ALA A 322 11.94 13.14 -15.73
C ALA A 322 13.46 13.25 -15.49
N THR A 323 13.92 13.13 -14.25
CA THR A 323 15.35 13.17 -13.90
C THR A 323 16.16 12.11 -14.62
N PHE A 324 15.63 10.90 -14.77
CA PHE A 324 16.35 9.77 -15.36
C PHE A 324 15.97 9.48 -16.82
N ALA A 325 15.05 10.24 -17.42
CA ALA A 325 14.64 10.03 -18.81
C ALA A 325 15.80 10.18 -19.82
N SER A 326 16.80 11.02 -19.52
CA SER A 326 17.93 11.30 -20.41
C SER A 326 19.06 10.27 -20.37
N THR A 327 19.09 9.39 -19.36
CA THR A 327 20.18 8.41 -19.18
C THR A 327 20.00 7.15 -20.03
N GLY A 328 18.81 6.95 -20.61
CA GLY A 328 18.47 5.73 -21.36
C GLY A 328 18.28 4.49 -20.49
N ALA A 329 18.44 4.60 -19.17
CA ALA A 329 18.24 3.52 -18.21
C ALA A 329 16.96 3.73 -17.40
N THR A 330 16.25 2.63 -17.15
CA THR A 330 14.95 2.63 -16.48
C THR A 330 15.14 2.50 -14.97
N PRO A 331 14.67 3.46 -14.15
CA PRO A 331 14.69 3.29 -12.71
C PRO A 331 13.80 2.11 -12.29
N THR A 332 14.27 1.33 -11.32
CA THR A 332 13.52 0.19 -10.78
C THR A 332 12.93 0.54 -9.41
N ARG A 333 11.76 0.00 -9.08
CA ARG A 333 11.16 0.12 -7.76
C ARG A 333 10.61 -1.22 -7.28
N THR A 334 11.11 -1.69 -6.15
CA THR A 334 10.72 -2.97 -5.58
C THR A 334 9.73 -2.77 -4.43
N PHE A 335 8.64 -3.53 -4.46
CA PHE A 335 7.73 -3.70 -3.33
C PHE A 335 8.01 -5.03 -2.64
N CYS A 336 8.08 -5.02 -1.31
CA CYS A 336 8.06 -6.25 -0.53
C CYS A 336 6.61 -6.59 -0.17
N VAL A 337 5.98 -7.49 -0.93
CA VAL A 337 4.58 -7.93 -0.73
C VAL A 337 4.57 -9.42 -0.42
N PRO A 338 4.64 -9.84 0.85
CA PRO A 338 4.60 -11.25 1.19
C PRO A 338 3.24 -11.89 0.87
N SER A 339 3.22 -13.20 0.64
CA SER A 339 1.96 -13.92 0.33
C SER A 339 0.91 -13.77 1.43
N GLY A 340 1.32 -13.74 2.70
CA GLY A 340 0.42 -13.47 3.82
C GLY A 340 -0.19 -12.06 3.83
N ALA A 341 0.46 -11.08 3.18
CA ALA A 341 -0.13 -9.77 2.95
C ALA A 341 -1.26 -9.87 1.92
N VAL A 342 -1.02 -10.58 0.82
CA VAL A 342 -2.01 -10.81 -0.24
C VAL A 342 -3.24 -11.57 0.27
N THR A 343 -3.04 -12.74 0.89
CA THR A 343 -4.16 -13.58 1.37
C THR A 343 -4.95 -12.93 2.51
N GLY A 344 -4.32 -12.03 3.26
CA GLY A 344 -4.96 -11.27 4.32
C GLY A 344 -5.67 -10.00 3.85
N SER A 345 -5.62 -9.66 2.56
CA SER A 345 -6.21 -8.46 1.99
C SER A 345 -7.45 -8.75 1.16
N LEU A 346 -8.41 -7.84 1.22
CA LEU A 346 -9.63 -7.94 0.42
C LEU A 346 -9.38 -7.58 -1.04
N SER A 347 -10.29 -7.97 -1.93
CA SER A 347 -10.23 -7.63 -3.36
C SER A 347 -9.99 -6.13 -3.62
N PRO A 348 -10.72 -5.18 -2.99
CA PRO A 348 -10.44 -3.75 -3.17
C PRO A 348 -9.02 -3.30 -2.77
N GLU A 349 -8.43 -3.90 -1.73
CA GLU A 349 -7.06 -3.61 -1.34
C GLU A 349 -6.04 -4.09 -2.39
N ARG A 350 -6.25 -5.31 -2.89
CA ARG A 350 -5.40 -5.92 -3.91
C ARG A 350 -5.46 -5.09 -5.21
N ILE A 351 -6.65 -4.60 -5.57
CA ILE A 351 -6.83 -3.68 -6.70
C ILE A 351 -6.04 -2.37 -6.51
N LEU A 352 -6.14 -1.72 -5.35
CA LEU A 352 -5.40 -0.48 -5.08
C LEU A 352 -3.87 -0.67 -5.13
N LEU A 353 -3.37 -1.81 -4.65
CA LEU A 353 -1.95 -2.16 -4.77
C LEU A 353 -1.55 -2.32 -6.24
N LEU A 354 -2.33 -3.04 -7.05
CA LEU A 354 -2.07 -3.18 -8.49
C LEU A 354 -2.07 -1.82 -9.19
N LEU A 355 -3.04 -0.95 -8.88
CA LEU A 355 -3.12 0.39 -9.47
C LEU A 355 -1.90 1.25 -9.10
N ALA A 356 -1.37 1.15 -7.88
CA ALA A 356 -0.16 1.86 -7.49
C ALA A 356 1.05 1.39 -8.31
N VAL A 357 1.17 0.09 -8.58
CA VAL A 357 2.19 -0.46 -9.47
C VAL A 357 1.98 0.00 -10.92
N ALA A 358 0.73 -0.02 -11.40
CA ALA A 358 0.39 0.46 -12.74
C ALA A 358 0.71 1.95 -12.92
N LEU A 359 0.52 2.77 -11.88
CA LEU A 359 0.91 4.18 -11.89
C LEU A 359 2.42 4.32 -12.13
N MET A 360 3.26 3.58 -11.41
CA MET A 360 4.71 3.66 -11.54
C MET A 360 5.19 3.18 -12.92
N GLU A 361 4.67 2.05 -13.40
CA GLU A 361 4.92 1.54 -14.74
C GLU A 361 4.52 2.56 -15.83
N SER A 362 3.43 3.30 -15.61
CA SER A 362 2.97 4.35 -16.54
C SER A 362 3.88 5.59 -16.59
N PHE A 363 4.81 5.72 -15.65
CA PHE A 363 5.88 6.72 -15.65
C PHE A 363 7.20 6.17 -16.20
N GLY A 364 7.24 4.91 -16.63
CA GLY A 364 8.47 4.25 -17.06
C GLY A 364 9.39 3.92 -15.88
N ILE A 365 8.82 3.65 -14.70
CA ILE A 365 9.55 3.09 -13.56
C ILE A 365 9.22 1.60 -13.53
N GLU A 366 10.23 0.75 -13.75
CA GLU A 366 10.05 -0.69 -13.75
C GLU A 366 9.78 -1.18 -12.33
N VAL A 367 8.70 -1.92 -12.13
CA VAL A 367 8.31 -2.41 -10.81
C VAL A 367 8.65 -3.88 -10.65
N GLN A 368 9.15 -4.21 -9.48
CA GLN A 368 9.40 -5.58 -9.02
C GLN A 368 8.60 -5.85 -7.74
N VAL A 369 8.20 -7.11 -7.56
CA VAL A 369 7.59 -7.59 -6.32
C VAL A 369 8.41 -8.72 -5.72
N CYS A 370 8.88 -8.52 -4.49
CA CYS A 370 9.53 -9.52 -3.65
C CYS A 370 8.51 -10.08 -2.66
N ALA A 371 8.32 -11.41 -2.65
CA ALA A 371 7.37 -12.07 -1.76
C ALA A 371 7.98 -12.57 -0.44
N GLU A 372 9.29 -12.38 -0.23
CA GLU A 372 9.97 -12.90 0.95
C GLU A 372 9.72 -12.03 2.19
N PRO A 373 9.08 -12.56 3.26
CA PRO A 373 8.75 -11.78 4.45
C PRO A 373 9.96 -11.18 5.16
N GLU A 374 11.14 -11.79 5.00
CA GLU A 374 12.40 -11.32 5.62
C GLU A 374 12.74 -9.89 5.17
N TYR A 375 12.39 -9.51 3.93
CA TYR A 375 12.68 -8.16 3.43
C TYR A 375 11.62 -7.11 3.80
N SER A 376 10.57 -7.49 4.54
CA SER A 376 9.52 -6.56 4.99
C SER A 376 10.03 -5.53 6.01
N SER A 377 11.12 -5.84 6.72
CA SER A 377 11.76 -4.93 7.66
C SER A 377 12.78 -4.00 7.01
N VAL A 378 13.18 -4.25 5.76
CA VAL A 378 14.14 -3.39 5.05
C VAL A 378 13.55 -1.99 4.92
N ALA A 379 14.36 -0.98 5.23
CA ALA A 379 13.96 0.41 5.14
C ALA A 379 13.62 0.79 3.70
N GLY A 380 12.75 1.78 3.51
CA GLY A 380 12.61 2.40 2.19
C GLY A 380 13.91 3.11 1.83
N PHE A 381 14.41 2.91 0.61
CA PHE A 381 15.67 3.52 0.16
C PHE A 381 15.66 3.82 -1.35
N ALA A 382 16.58 4.70 -1.77
CA ALA A 382 17.04 4.86 -3.14
C ALA A 382 18.54 4.56 -3.18
N LEU A 383 18.92 3.50 -3.89
CA LEU A 383 20.29 2.99 -3.92
C LEU A 383 20.95 3.30 -5.26
N ASP A 384 22.05 4.05 -5.21
CA ASP A 384 22.96 4.25 -6.32
C ASP A 384 23.99 3.11 -6.33
N GLN A 385 23.66 2.06 -7.08
CA GLN A 385 24.42 0.80 -7.18
C GLN A 385 24.82 0.23 -5.81
N SER A 386 26.04 0.54 -5.35
CA SER A 386 26.54 0.18 -4.02
C SER A 386 27.45 1.27 -3.44
N ARG A 387 27.35 2.51 -3.91
CA ARG A 387 28.19 3.64 -3.45
C ARG A 387 27.52 4.48 -2.39
N ARG A 388 26.21 4.70 -2.56
CA ARG A 388 25.44 5.60 -1.71
C ARG A 388 23.98 5.19 -1.71
N ALA A 389 23.32 5.36 -0.57
CA ALA A 389 21.89 5.18 -0.44
C ALA A 389 21.26 6.40 0.24
N ILE A 390 20.10 6.80 -0.26
CA ILE A 390 19.21 7.72 0.44
C ILE A 390 18.16 6.87 1.13
N VAL A 391 18.20 6.81 2.45
CA VAL A 391 17.17 6.14 3.25
C VAL A 391 16.00 7.10 3.40
N ALA A 392 14.79 6.61 3.16
CA ALA A 392 13.56 7.37 3.20
C ALA A 392 12.41 6.45 3.61
N ASN A 393 12.23 6.32 4.93
CA ASN A 393 11.27 5.40 5.53
C ASN A 393 10.19 6.18 6.27
N TRP A 394 8.92 5.97 5.92
CA TRP A 394 7.78 6.66 6.55
C TRP A 394 6.61 5.72 6.88
N VAL A 395 6.66 4.46 6.44
CA VAL A 395 5.66 3.42 6.72
C VAL A 395 6.24 2.42 7.73
N GLY A 396 5.49 2.06 8.76
CA GLY A 396 5.81 0.94 9.65
C GLY A 396 6.92 1.15 10.68
N HIS A 397 7.21 2.40 11.09
CA HIS A 397 8.13 2.68 12.19
C HIS A 397 7.48 3.69 13.15
N ASP A 398 7.20 3.29 14.41
CA ASP A 398 6.75 4.06 15.60
C ASP A 398 6.31 5.55 15.47
N GLY A 399 5.60 5.93 14.40
CA GLY A 399 5.30 7.33 14.09
C GLY A 399 6.50 8.23 13.75
N VAL A 400 7.67 7.68 13.41
CA VAL A 400 8.87 8.45 13.04
C VAL A 400 9.25 8.12 11.62
N TRP A 401 9.19 9.10 10.71
CA TRP A 401 9.90 8.98 9.45
C TRP A 401 11.41 9.10 9.69
N GLN A 402 12.17 8.27 8.99
CA GLN A 402 13.62 8.24 9.02
C GLN A 402 14.12 8.63 7.63
N VAL A 403 14.93 9.68 7.59
CA VAL A 403 15.71 10.03 6.40
C VAL A 403 17.19 9.99 6.73
N ASP A 404 18.00 9.54 5.79
CA ASP A 404 19.46 9.53 5.89
C ASP A 404 20.09 9.53 4.49
N VAL A 405 21.32 10.04 4.37
CA VAL A 405 22.17 9.82 3.20
C VAL A 405 23.42 9.11 3.68
N THR A 406 23.58 7.85 3.28
CA THR A 406 24.61 6.98 3.85
C THR A 406 25.52 6.38 2.78
N ASP A 407 26.80 6.29 3.11
CA ASP A 407 27.82 5.50 2.43
C ASP A 407 28.35 4.36 3.33
N ASP A 408 27.63 4.06 4.42
CA ASP A 408 27.99 3.01 5.37
C ASP A 408 27.92 1.62 4.70
N ARG A 409 29.07 0.93 4.64
CA ARG A 409 29.21 -0.32 3.88
C ARG A 409 28.26 -1.44 4.33
N PRO A 410 28.04 -1.70 5.63
CA PRO A 410 27.03 -2.64 6.09
C PRO A 410 25.63 -2.34 5.55
N ALA A 411 25.17 -1.09 5.68
CA ALA A 411 23.84 -0.69 5.18
C ALA A 411 23.74 -0.82 3.66
N LEU A 412 24.76 -0.38 2.91
CA LEU A 412 24.80 -0.50 1.46
C LEU A 412 24.76 -1.95 0.98
N ARG A 413 25.43 -2.87 1.69
CA ARG A 413 25.37 -4.30 1.39
C ARG A 413 23.98 -4.88 1.63
N GLU A 414 23.35 -4.56 2.75
CA GLU A 414 21.97 -5.00 3.03
C GLU A 414 21.00 -4.56 1.92
N PHE A 415 21.10 -3.31 1.46
CA PHE A 415 20.27 -2.79 0.37
C PHE A 415 20.60 -3.42 -0.97
N ALA A 416 21.89 -3.66 -1.26
CA ALA A 416 22.32 -4.35 -2.48
C ALA A 416 21.82 -5.80 -2.51
N ASP A 417 21.92 -6.53 -1.39
CA ASP A 417 21.44 -7.92 -1.26
C ASP A 417 19.92 -8.00 -1.47
N ALA A 418 19.15 -7.05 -0.90
CA ALA A 418 17.71 -6.99 -1.08
C ALA A 418 17.33 -6.74 -2.55
N ARG A 419 18.04 -5.80 -3.21
CA ARG A 419 17.88 -5.51 -4.63
C ARG A 419 18.22 -6.73 -5.49
N GLU A 420 19.40 -7.31 -5.32
CA GLU A 420 19.87 -8.45 -6.11
C GLU A 420 18.92 -9.65 -5.97
N TYR A 421 18.41 -9.88 -4.75
CA TYR A 421 17.40 -10.90 -4.52
C TYR A 421 16.12 -10.63 -5.32
N ALA A 422 15.61 -9.40 -5.30
CA ALA A 422 14.40 -9.03 -6.04
C ALA A 422 14.61 -9.09 -7.56
N ASP A 423 15.78 -8.67 -8.06
CA ASP A 423 16.16 -8.78 -9.47
C ASP A 423 16.10 -10.25 -9.94
N ALA A 424 16.55 -11.19 -9.11
CA ALA A 424 16.58 -12.61 -9.45
C ALA A 424 15.26 -13.36 -9.18
N HIS A 425 14.42 -12.90 -8.25
CA HIS A 425 13.27 -13.66 -7.73
C HIS A 425 11.95 -12.89 -7.77
N SER A 426 11.82 -11.88 -8.63
CA SER A 426 10.57 -11.11 -8.68
C SER A 426 9.38 -11.99 -9.08
N MET A 427 8.30 -11.92 -8.31
CA MET A 427 7.05 -12.64 -8.59
C MET A 427 6.37 -12.21 -9.89
N ILE A 428 6.74 -11.02 -10.39
CA ILE A 428 6.09 -10.38 -11.53
C ILE A 428 7.06 -10.18 -12.69
N ALA A 429 8.14 -10.96 -12.76
CA ALA A 429 9.16 -10.85 -13.79
C ALA A 429 8.54 -10.88 -15.20
N GLY A 430 8.94 -9.93 -16.04
CA GLY A 430 8.44 -9.82 -17.40
C GLY A 430 9.13 -8.70 -18.17
N PRO A 431 9.36 -8.87 -19.50
CA PRO A 431 10.14 -7.93 -20.30
C PRO A 431 9.39 -6.64 -20.63
N THR A 432 8.09 -6.57 -20.36
CA THR A 432 7.25 -5.42 -20.69
C THR A 432 6.29 -5.09 -19.54
N PRO A 433 5.88 -3.82 -19.37
CA PRO A 433 4.90 -3.45 -18.35
C PRO A 433 3.60 -4.28 -18.38
N PRO A 434 3.00 -4.62 -19.54
CA PRO A 434 1.81 -5.47 -19.59
C PRO A 434 2.06 -6.89 -19.08
N ALA A 435 3.22 -7.48 -19.37
CA ALA A 435 3.57 -8.80 -18.86
C ALA A 435 3.71 -8.80 -17.33
N ARG A 436 4.39 -7.77 -16.78
CA ARG A 436 4.56 -7.62 -15.33
C ARG A 436 3.24 -7.36 -14.61
N LEU A 437 2.40 -6.47 -15.14
CA LEU A 437 1.09 -6.15 -14.54
C LEU A 437 0.12 -7.33 -14.60
N ARG A 438 0.16 -8.15 -15.67
CA ARG A 438 -0.63 -9.38 -15.74
C ARG A 438 -0.14 -10.42 -14.74
N ALA A 439 1.18 -10.59 -14.60
CA ALA A 439 1.76 -11.45 -13.57
C ALA A 439 1.41 -10.96 -12.15
N LEU A 440 1.39 -9.64 -11.92
CA LEU A 440 0.94 -9.06 -10.67
C LEU A 440 -0.54 -9.36 -10.39
N ALA A 441 -1.42 -9.20 -11.39
CA ALA A 441 -2.83 -9.55 -11.24
C ALA A 441 -3.00 -11.03 -10.86
N ALA A 442 -2.24 -11.94 -11.48
CA ALA A 442 -2.26 -13.34 -11.12
C ALA A 442 -1.75 -13.59 -9.69
N TYR A 443 -0.65 -12.94 -9.28
CA TYR A 443 -0.11 -13.03 -7.92
C TYR A 443 -1.09 -12.51 -6.87
N LEU A 444 -1.82 -11.43 -7.20
CA LEU A 444 -2.83 -10.83 -6.34
C LEU A 444 -4.20 -11.52 -6.44
N ASP A 445 -4.35 -12.55 -7.27
CA ASP A 445 -5.63 -13.25 -7.50
C ASP A 445 -6.75 -12.26 -7.90
N LEU A 446 -6.49 -11.52 -8.98
CA LEU A 446 -7.39 -10.55 -9.60
C LEU A 446 -7.71 -10.95 -11.06
N ASP A 447 -8.97 -10.80 -11.46
CA ASP A 447 -9.38 -10.99 -12.86
C ASP A 447 -8.82 -9.88 -13.74
N TRP A 448 -7.81 -10.22 -14.54
CA TRP A 448 -7.14 -9.31 -15.48
C TRP A 448 -8.08 -8.71 -16.53
N ALA A 449 -8.96 -9.52 -17.12
CA ALA A 449 -9.83 -9.10 -18.20
C ALA A 449 -10.92 -8.17 -17.68
N TRP A 450 -11.50 -8.48 -16.51
CA TRP A 450 -12.42 -7.59 -15.83
C TRP A 450 -11.73 -6.27 -15.44
N LEU A 451 -10.58 -6.33 -14.78
CA LEU A 451 -9.92 -5.15 -14.24
C LEU A 451 -9.48 -4.17 -15.33
N THR A 452 -8.88 -4.66 -16.42
CA THR A 452 -8.45 -3.81 -17.54
C THR A 452 -9.65 -3.12 -18.21
N ARG A 453 -10.77 -3.82 -18.43
CA ARG A 453 -12.01 -3.19 -18.96
C ARG A 453 -12.54 -2.11 -18.02
N ARG A 454 -12.68 -2.41 -16.72
CA ARG A 454 -13.21 -1.45 -15.74
C ARG A 454 -12.29 -0.23 -15.57
N CYS A 455 -10.98 -0.42 -15.64
CA CYS A 455 -10.02 0.67 -15.65
C CYS A 455 -10.05 1.49 -16.96
N ALA A 456 -10.39 0.90 -18.10
CA ALA A 456 -10.64 1.65 -19.33
C ALA A 456 -11.88 2.56 -19.16
N ASP A 457 -12.99 2.02 -18.68
CA ASP A 457 -14.22 2.80 -18.43
C ASP A 457 -13.98 3.98 -17.49
N LEU A 458 -13.30 3.73 -16.35
CA LEU A 458 -12.96 4.79 -15.40
C LEU A 458 -11.88 5.74 -15.92
N GLY A 459 -10.94 5.25 -16.73
CA GLY A 459 -9.86 6.04 -17.30
C GLY A 459 -10.35 7.04 -18.34
N ASP A 460 -11.32 6.64 -19.17
CA ASP A 460 -11.94 7.49 -20.19
C ASP A 460 -12.84 8.56 -19.57
N TYR A 461 -13.56 8.21 -18.50
CA TYR A 461 -14.48 9.13 -17.83
C TYR A 461 -13.80 10.02 -16.77
N GLY A 462 -12.80 9.48 -16.06
CA GLY A 462 -12.16 10.07 -14.89
C GLY A 462 -12.91 9.85 -13.58
N THR A 463 -12.23 9.93 -12.45
CA THR A 463 -12.80 9.54 -11.13
C THR A 463 -13.36 10.71 -10.30
N VAL A 464 -13.15 11.95 -10.73
CA VAL A 464 -13.56 13.16 -9.98
C VAL A 464 -15.06 13.19 -9.67
N GLY A 465 -15.93 12.78 -10.60
CA GLY A 465 -17.38 12.77 -10.35
C GLY A 465 -17.83 11.72 -9.32
N LEU A 466 -17.00 10.69 -9.07
CA LEU A 466 -17.27 9.62 -8.13
C LEU A 466 -16.69 9.93 -6.74
N ALA A 467 -15.43 10.36 -6.70
CA ALA A 467 -14.65 10.44 -5.48
C ALA A 467 -13.73 11.68 -5.46
N GLN A 468 -14.25 12.85 -5.82
CA GLN A 468 -13.48 14.11 -5.72
C GLN A 468 -12.96 14.29 -4.28
N PRO A 469 -11.63 14.38 -4.06
CA PRO A 469 -11.08 14.64 -2.74
C PRO A 469 -11.51 16.02 -2.22
N ARG A 470 -11.68 16.09 -0.90
CA ARG A 470 -12.04 17.32 -0.19
C ARG A 470 -10.81 18.00 0.41
N SER A 471 -9.84 17.21 0.86
CA SER A 471 -8.54 17.72 1.29
C SER A 471 -7.73 18.23 0.10
N ARG A 472 -7.12 19.41 0.23
CA ARG A 472 -6.20 19.99 -0.76
C ARG A 472 -4.91 19.19 -0.95
N LEU A 473 -4.62 18.26 -0.04
CA LEU A 473 -3.42 17.43 -0.03
C LEU A 473 -3.58 16.17 -0.87
N LEU A 474 -4.80 15.91 -1.35
CA LEU A 474 -5.17 14.77 -2.16
C LEU A 474 -5.50 15.17 -3.61
N SER A 475 -5.30 14.24 -4.54
CA SER A 475 -5.62 14.40 -5.96
C SER A 475 -6.00 13.05 -6.58
N THR A 476 -6.87 13.05 -7.59
CA THR A 476 -7.19 11.85 -8.38
C THR A 476 -6.23 11.61 -9.53
N ALA A 477 -5.27 12.51 -9.78
CA ALA A 477 -4.40 12.44 -10.96
C ALA A 477 -3.63 11.11 -11.08
N GLY A 478 -3.15 10.57 -9.95
CA GLY A 478 -2.47 9.27 -9.91
C GLY A 478 -3.40 8.12 -10.25
N LEU A 479 -4.57 8.07 -9.61
CA LEU A 479 -5.61 7.09 -9.91
C LEU A 479 -6.07 7.15 -11.38
N ASP A 480 -6.37 8.34 -11.89
CA ASP A 480 -6.84 8.54 -13.27
C ASP A 480 -5.75 8.16 -14.29
N LYS A 481 -4.46 8.39 -13.99
CA LYS A 481 -3.34 7.95 -14.84
C LYS A 481 -3.16 6.43 -14.79
N ALA A 482 -3.26 5.82 -13.61
CA ALA A 482 -3.17 4.37 -13.44
C ALA A 482 -4.29 3.64 -14.20
N CYS A 483 -5.54 4.09 -14.05
CA CYS A 483 -6.69 3.51 -14.76
C CYS A 483 -6.54 3.63 -16.28
N ARG A 484 -6.19 4.82 -16.81
CA ARG A 484 -5.94 4.99 -18.26
C ARG A 484 -4.83 4.10 -18.77
N PHE A 485 -3.73 3.99 -18.03
CA PHE A 485 -2.63 3.12 -18.41
C PHE A 485 -3.07 1.67 -18.45
N LEU A 486 -3.63 1.14 -17.36
CA LEU A 486 -4.07 -0.25 -17.27
C LEU A 486 -5.17 -0.59 -18.28
N GLY A 487 -6.12 0.34 -18.50
CA GLY A 487 -7.19 0.20 -19.49
C GLY A 487 -6.66 0.09 -20.91
N SER A 488 -5.58 0.83 -21.24
CA SER A 488 -4.93 0.73 -22.55
C SER A 488 -4.24 -0.61 -22.82
N LEU A 489 -4.01 -1.42 -21.77
CA LEU A 489 -3.38 -2.75 -21.87
C LEU A 489 -4.39 -3.88 -22.04
N GLY A 490 -5.69 -3.59 -21.94
CA GLY A 490 -6.75 -4.53 -22.26
C GLY A 490 -6.67 -4.92 -23.74
N GLU A 491 -7.02 -6.17 -24.06
CA GLU A 491 -7.21 -6.56 -25.44
C GLU A 491 -8.35 -5.71 -26.02
N ARG A 492 -8.01 -4.80 -26.94
CA ARG A 492 -9.00 -4.17 -27.79
C ARG A 492 -9.74 -5.30 -28.49
N HIS A 493 -10.94 -5.61 -28.03
CA HIS A 493 -11.82 -6.51 -28.76
C HIS A 493 -12.03 -5.84 -30.11
N GLY A 494 -11.37 -6.40 -31.12
CA GLY A 494 -11.47 -5.91 -32.48
C GLY A 494 -12.93 -5.89 -32.87
N GLU A 495 -13.36 -4.75 -33.41
CA GLU A 495 -14.36 -4.74 -34.45
C GLU A 495 -13.96 -5.80 -35.49
N GLN A 496 -14.71 -6.89 -35.54
CA GLN A 496 -14.85 -7.77 -36.70
C GLN A 496 -16.27 -7.67 -37.20
#